data_AF-A0A831P9B5-F1
#
_entry.id   AF-A0A831P9B5-F1
#
_cell.length_a   1.000
_cell.length_b   1.000
_cell.length_c   1.000
_cell.angle_alpha   90.00
_cell.angle_beta   90.00
_cell.angle_gamma   90.00
#
_symmetry.space_group_name_H-M   'P 1'
#
loop_
_entity.id
_entity.type
_entity.pdbx_description
1 polymer ?
#
loop_
_entity_poly.entity_id
_entity_poly.type
_entity_poly.pdbx_seq_one_letter_code
_entity_poly.pdbx_strand_id
1 'polypeptide(L)'
;MYIFKEFSELNIKELKKEIEKERQLIKDIKAGKIYKEQKELIKVILFIVESPNKVKTISSFFGRPSIRNVGGLKVYEVSLGNIYLLITASKGHILELTTDNIGLFGIEGKNGVFYPYYNTIKRCLSCGNQFTEYKDGKCPYCGSTNVDDSINRIKALQELAMEVDQIIIGTDPDTEGEMIAYSLYLVLYPFNRNIKRAEFHEVTKTAILNALENLRDIDLNLVKSQVVRRIEDRWLGFSLSQIVQKYFNKNWLSAGRVQTPVLGWIINRFDERNKSKSYILELKLENDRKLYIDTEIKNRREINKIIKNIKDKEISIVDYKEEKEEIQPLPPYITSTILQDANNILKIGVDRIMQILQELFESALITYHRTDSTRISPLGISIAKDYISQKFGENYFIARSWGEGGAHEAIRPTRPLDVDMLRNSIENGEIEVYINMTKYHYIIYDLIFTRFIQSQMKPVSVIKYIEKIKIPEINKEIELSGVKDIIDHGWDLVFPFRINIMKIQPIQNGIKIVEAIGKKVPKVRLYSQADIINLMRERKIGRPSTYAIIVKKVMERGYVINKGNNLIPTKLGIDVYNFLEKNFGDFVSEKRTRDLEEIMDKISENKEDYRKVLESIYEETNMIIEKGKNIQKE
;
A
#
# COMPACT_ATOMS: atom_id res chain seq x y z
N MET A 1 -22.74 -15.17 18.24
CA MET A 1 -21.62 -14.32 18.72
C MET A 1 -21.22 -14.86 20.09
N TYR A 2 -19.99 -15.33 20.29
CA TYR A 2 -19.52 -15.65 21.63
C TYR A 2 -18.83 -14.39 22.16
N ILE A 3 -19.52 -13.64 23.03
CA ILE A 3 -18.91 -12.56 23.79
C ILE A 3 -18.35 -13.24 25.05
N PHE A 4 -17.02 -13.32 25.14
CA PHE A 4 -16.38 -13.79 26.36
C PHE A 4 -16.50 -12.67 27.40
N LYS A 5 -17.29 -12.92 28.43
CA LYS A 5 -17.46 -12.05 29.59
C LYS A 5 -16.78 -12.71 30.78
N GLU A 6 -16.19 -11.92 31.66
CA GLU A 6 -15.78 -12.46 32.95
C GLU A 6 -17.00 -12.97 33.73
N PHE A 7 -16.80 -14.00 34.54
CA PHE A 7 -17.89 -14.57 35.34
C PHE A 7 -18.54 -13.53 36.27
N SER A 8 -17.75 -12.56 36.73
CA SER A 8 -18.15 -11.40 37.53
C SER A 8 -19.16 -10.48 36.82
N GLU A 9 -19.15 -10.44 35.49
CA GLU A 9 -20.02 -9.60 34.66
C GLU A 9 -21.33 -10.29 34.24
N LEU A 10 -21.52 -11.57 34.61
CA LEU A 10 -22.66 -12.37 34.19
C LEU A 10 -23.79 -12.37 35.22
N ASN A 11 -24.96 -11.86 34.82
CA ASN A 11 -26.20 -12.04 35.57
C ASN A 11 -26.82 -13.42 35.27
N ILE A 12 -26.42 -14.43 36.06
CA ILE A 12 -26.84 -15.83 35.87
C ILE A 12 -28.36 -16.01 35.87
N LYS A 13 -29.09 -15.23 36.67
CA LYS A 13 -30.56 -15.34 36.76
C LYS A 13 -31.24 -14.89 35.48
N GLU A 14 -30.74 -13.82 34.87
CA GLU A 14 -31.27 -13.27 33.63
C GLU A 14 -30.93 -14.16 32.43
N LEU A 15 -29.69 -14.67 32.37
CA LEU A 15 -29.27 -15.62 31.35
C LEU A 15 -30.09 -16.92 31.40
N LYS A 16 -30.35 -17.45 32.61
CA LYS A 16 -31.24 -18.62 32.77
C LYS A 16 -32.65 -18.35 32.27
N LYS A 17 -33.21 -17.16 32.55
CA LYS A 17 -34.52 -16.74 32.05
C LYS A 17 -34.55 -16.66 30.52
N GLU A 18 -33.52 -16.10 29.88
CA GLU A 18 -33.43 -16.08 28.41
C GLU A 18 -33.39 -17.49 27.83
N ILE A 19 -32.54 -18.37 28.38
CA ILE A 19 -32.43 -19.76 27.93
C ILE A 19 -33.75 -20.51 28.11
N GLU A 20 -34.43 -20.34 29.24
CA GLU A 20 -35.73 -20.96 29.50
C GLU A 20 -36.82 -20.43 28.57
N LYS A 21 -36.80 -19.12 28.28
CA LYS A 21 -37.72 -18.48 27.32
C LYS A 21 -37.52 -19.02 25.91
N GLU A 22 -36.27 -19.15 25.44
CA GLU A 22 -35.96 -19.77 24.14
C GLU A 22 -36.36 -21.25 24.10
N ARG A 23 -36.05 -22.03 25.15
CA ARG A 23 -36.43 -23.44 25.22
C ARG A 23 -37.94 -23.64 25.19
N GLN A 24 -38.67 -22.78 25.90
CA GLN A 24 -40.14 -22.81 25.91
C GLN A 24 -40.69 -22.43 24.54
N LEU A 25 -40.15 -21.39 23.89
CA LEU A 25 -40.48 -21.02 22.52
C LEU A 25 -40.27 -22.19 21.54
N ILE A 26 -39.14 -22.89 21.62
CA ILE A 26 -38.85 -24.06 20.77
C ILE A 26 -39.84 -25.21 21.04
N LYS A 27 -40.17 -25.46 22.33
CA LYS A 27 -41.16 -26.48 22.71
C LYS A 27 -42.55 -26.15 22.16
N ASP A 28 -42.97 -24.89 22.26
CA ASP A 28 -44.28 -24.44 21.82
C ASP A 28 -44.40 -24.42 20.27
N ILE A 29 -43.29 -24.16 19.55
CA ILE A 29 -43.18 -24.35 18.10
C ILE A 29 -43.30 -25.84 17.73
N LYS A 30 -42.54 -26.73 18.39
CA LYS A 30 -42.59 -28.19 18.13
C LYS A 30 -43.93 -28.82 18.47
N ALA A 31 -44.64 -28.29 19.47
CA ALA A 31 -45.96 -28.74 19.87
C ALA A 31 -47.10 -28.14 19.03
N GLY A 32 -46.79 -27.31 18.03
CA GLY A 32 -47.80 -26.68 17.16
C GLY A 32 -48.68 -25.64 17.84
N LYS A 33 -48.32 -25.20 19.07
CA LYS A 33 -49.09 -24.21 19.85
C LYS A 33 -48.83 -22.77 19.39
N ILE A 34 -47.70 -22.55 18.73
CA ILE A 34 -47.34 -21.28 18.09
C ILE A 34 -47.24 -21.56 16.59
N TYR A 35 -48.25 -21.12 15.82
CA TYR A 35 -48.06 -20.88 14.40
C TYR A 35 -47.28 -19.57 14.29
N LYS A 36 -45.98 -19.65 14.02
CA LYS A 36 -45.25 -18.45 13.60
C LYS A 36 -45.78 -18.11 12.20
N GLU A 37 -46.72 -17.16 12.12
CA GLU A 37 -46.97 -16.39 10.89
C GLU A 37 -45.71 -15.54 10.62
N GLN A 38 -44.65 -16.23 10.23
CA GLN A 38 -43.44 -15.71 9.64
C GLN A 38 -42.71 -16.98 9.20
N LYS A 39 -42.98 -17.40 7.96
CA LYS A 39 -41.90 -18.00 7.19
C LYS A 39 -40.79 -16.95 7.24
N GLU A 40 -39.81 -17.11 8.12
CA GLU A 40 -38.51 -16.47 7.93
C GLU A 40 -38.01 -17.07 6.62
N LEU A 41 -38.36 -16.41 5.52
CA LEU A 41 -37.90 -16.78 4.19
C LEU A 41 -36.39 -16.70 4.28
N ILE A 42 -35.74 -17.87 4.16
CA ILE A 42 -34.29 -17.93 4.04
C ILE A 42 -33.94 -17.05 2.85
N LYS A 43 -33.21 -15.97 3.12
CA LYS A 43 -32.81 -15.02 2.09
C LYS A 43 -31.54 -15.53 1.44
N VAL A 44 -31.61 -15.78 0.14
CA VAL A 44 -30.45 -16.22 -0.65
C VAL A 44 -29.72 -14.98 -1.14
N ILE A 45 -28.44 -14.85 -0.77
CA ILE A 45 -27.62 -13.68 -1.06
C ILE A 45 -26.40 -14.10 -1.86
N LEU A 46 -26.18 -13.48 -3.02
CA LEU A 46 -24.92 -13.58 -3.76
C LEU A 46 -23.94 -12.51 -3.26
N PHE A 47 -22.85 -12.93 -2.63
CA PHE A 47 -21.78 -12.07 -2.16
C PHE A 47 -20.55 -12.15 -3.08
N ILE A 48 -20.28 -11.07 -3.81
CA ILE A 48 -19.21 -11.02 -4.82
C ILE A 48 -18.05 -10.20 -4.27
N VAL A 49 -16.86 -10.80 -4.21
CA VAL A 49 -15.60 -10.12 -3.88
C VAL A 49 -14.65 -10.12 -5.09
N GLU A 50 -13.57 -9.35 -5.06
CA GLU A 50 -12.67 -9.25 -6.21
C GLU A 50 -11.69 -10.44 -6.33
N SER A 51 -11.27 -11.05 -5.22
CA SER A 51 -10.22 -12.07 -5.23
C SER A 51 -10.67 -13.46 -4.74
N PRO A 52 -10.14 -14.56 -5.33
CA PRO A 52 -10.45 -15.92 -4.87
C PRO A 52 -9.99 -16.24 -3.45
N ASN A 53 -8.95 -15.57 -2.95
CA ASN A 53 -8.46 -15.79 -1.58
C ASN A 53 -9.48 -15.26 -0.58
N LYS A 54 -10.04 -14.06 -0.79
CA LYS A 54 -11.14 -13.54 0.03
C LYS A 54 -12.34 -14.48 0.06
N VAL A 55 -12.72 -15.09 -1.05
CA VAL A 55 -13.82 -16.07 -1.09
C VAL A 55 -13.57 -17.21 -0.09
N LYS A 56 -12.37 -17.80 -0.13
CA LYS A 56 -12.02 -18.91 0.76
C LYS A 56 -11.96 -18.47 2.22
N THR A 57 -11.30 -17.34 2.49
CA THR A 57 -11.18 -16.78 3.83
C THR A 57 -12.54 -16.42 4.44
N ILE A 58 -13.43 -15.77 3.68
CA ILE A 58 -14.75 -15.37 4.16
C ILE A 58 -15.65 -16.58 4.36
N SER A 59 -15.62 -17.56 3.44
CA SER A 59 -16.43 -18.76 3.57
C SER A 59 -16.03 -19.60 4.79
N SER A 60 -14.74 -19.68 5.16
CA SER A 60 -14.30 -20.44 6.32
C SER A 60 -14.79 -19.89 7.67
N PHE A 61 -15.13 -18.59 7.75
CA PHE A 61 -15.69 -17.98 8.98
C PHE A 61 -17.05 -18.55 9.39
N PHE A 62 -17.75 -19.17 8.45
CA PHE A 62 -19.12 -19.63 8.61
C PHE A 62 -19.24 -21.16 8.54
N GLY A 63 -18.11 -21.86 8.72
CA GLY A 63 -18.03 -23.31 8.72
C GLY A 63 -17.47 -23.85 7.40
N ARG A 64 -17.70 -25.15 7.15
CA ARG A 64 -17.23 -25.80 5.92
C ARG A 64 -18.21 -25.51 4.78
N PRO A 65 -17.81 -24.77 3.73
CA PRO A 65 -18.70 -24.42 2.64
C PRO A 65 -18.97 -25.60 1.71
N SER A 66 -20.18 -25.64 1.14
CA SER A 66 -20.46 -26.43 -0.07
C SER A 66 -19.91 -25.67 -1.28
N ILE A 67 -19.29 -26.36 -2.23
CA ILE A 67 -18.69 -25.72 -3.40
C ILE A 67 -19.38 -26.23 -4.66
N ARG A 68 -19.97 -25.31 -5.43
CA ARG A 68 -20.51 -25.59 -6.77
C ARG A 68 -19.75 -24.82 -7.85
N ASN A 69 -19.82 -25.30 -9.08
CA ASN A 69 -19.20 -24.65 -10.23
C ASN A 69 -20.31 -24.17 -11.18
N VAL A 70 -20.32 -22.87 -11.48
CA VAL A 70 -21.28 -22.23 -12.39
C VAL A 70 -20.47 -21.53 -13.48
N GLY A 71 -20.54 -22.01 -14.72
CA GLY A 71 -19.81 -21.43 -15.86
C GLY A 71 -18.30 -21.25 -15.65
N GLY A 72 -17.65 -22.11 -14.84
CA GLY A 72 -16.22 -22.00 -14.51
C GLY A 72 -15.91 -21.13 -13.28
N LEU A 73 -16.92 -20.52 -12.65
CA LEU A 73 -16.81 -19.85 -11.35
C LEU A 73 -17.10 -20.82 -10.22
N LYS A 74 -16.18 -20.89 -9.25
CA LYS A 74 -16.41 -21.60 -7.99
C LYS A 74 -17.23 -20.73 -7.06
N VAL A 75 -18.38 -21.23 -6.63
CA VAL A 75 -19.29 -20.58 -5.70
C VAL A 75 -19.29 -21.36 -4.40
N TYR A 76 -19.02 -20.67 -3.29
CA TYR A 76 -18.91 -21.23 -1.95
C TYR A 76 -20.19 -20.88 -1.18
N GLU A 77 -20.90 -21.89 -0.70
CA GLU A 77 -22.20 -21.72 -0.08
C GLU A 77 -22.11 -21.99 1.42
N VAL A 78 -22.59 -21.04 2.22
CA VAL A 78 -22.61 -21.11 3.68
C VAL A 78 -23.95 -20.63 4.23
N SER A 79 -24.40 -21.23 5.33
CA SER A 79 -25.63 -20.84 6.02
C SER A 79 -25.31 -20.00 7.26
N LEU A 80 -26.00 -18.88 7.39
CA LEU A 80 -25.92 -17.92 8.50
C LEU A 80 -27.22 -17.92 9.33
N GLY A 81 -27.95 -19.04 9.36
CA GLY A 81 -29.29 -19.10 9.93
C GLY A 81 -30.34 -18.73 8.88
N ASN A 82 -30.89 -17.52 8.94
CA ASN A 82 -31.91 -17.03 8.00
C ASN A 82 -31.34 -16.49 6.66
N ILE A 83 -30.01 -16.47 6.51
CA ILE A 83 -29.33 -16.07 5.27
C ILE A 83 -28.58 -17.28 4.71
N TYR A 84 -28.75 -17.52 3.41
CA TYR A 84 -27.95 -18.48 2.64
C TYR A 84 -27.02 -17.69 1.72
N LEU A 85 -25.72 -17.72 2.00
CA LEU A 85 -24.73 -16.87 1.36
C LEU A 85 -23.96 -17.66 0.29
N LEU A 86 -24.05 -17.20 -0.96
CA LEU A 86 -23.29 -17.69 -2.10
C LEU A 86 -22.11 -16.73 -2.32
N ILE A 87 -20.90 -17.16 -2.01
CA ILE A 87 -19.70 -16.34 -2.09
C ILE A 87 -18.91 -16.70 -3.36
N THR A 88 -18.59 -15.71 -4.19
CA THR A 88 -17.79 -15.91 -5.41
C THR A 88 -16.87 -14.73 -5.70
N ALA A 89 -15.93 -14.91 -6.63
CA ALA A 89 -14.95 -13.90 -7.02
C ALA A 89 -15.13 -13.41 -8.46
N SER A 90 -15.08 -12.10 -8.68
CA SER A 90 -15.00 -11.51 -10.03
C SER A 90 -13.64 -11.75 -10.70
N LYS A 91 -12.59 -12.01 -9.88
CA LYS A 91 -11.17 -12.12 -10.27
C LYS A 91 -10.61 -10.80 -10.81
N GLY A 92 -10.89 -9.71 -10.09
CA GLY A 92 -10.52 -8.34 -10.44
C GLY A 92 -11.55 -7.66 -11.36
N HIS A 93 -11.06 -6.78 -12.23
CA HIS A 93 -11.88 -6.10 -13.24
C HIS A 93 -12.47 -7.11 -14.24
N ILE A 94 -13.71 -6.84 -14.67
CA ILE A 94 -14.42 -7.61 -15.71
C ILE A 94 -14.55 -6.82 -17.02
N LEU A 95 -14.39 -5.50 -16.97
CA LEU A 95 -14.49 -4.59 -18.09
C LEU A 95 -13.28 -3.65 -18.10
N GLU A 96 -12.86 -3.21 -19.27
CA GLU A 96 -11.79 -2.24 -19.47
C GLU A 96 -12.10 -1.36 -20.68
N LEU A 97 -11.56 -0.13 -20.71
CA LEU A 97 -11.68 0.76 -21.86
C LEU A 97 -11.16 0.08 -23.13
N THR A 98 -12.00 0.03 -24.16
CA THR A 98 -11.65 -0.56 -25.45
C THR A 98 -10.42 0.14 -26.06
N THR A 99 -9.65 -0.61 -26.82
CA THR A 99 -8.60 -0.07 -27.70
C THR A 99 -9.06 0.03 -29.16
N ASP A 100 -10.33 -0.23 -29.44
CA ASP A 100 -10.92 -0.01 -30.76
C ASP A 100 -10.80 1.45 -31.19
N ASN A 101 -10.87 1.67 -32.50
CA ASN A 101 -10.80 2.98 -33.11
C ASN A 101 -12.14 3.73 -32.96
N ILE A 102 -12.56 3.95 -31.72
CA ILE A 102 -13.75 4.71 -31.33
C ILE A 102 -13.30 6.00 -30.64
N GLY A 103 -13.68 7.13 -31.23
CA GLY A 103 -13.28 8.45 -30.75
C GLY A 103 -11.77 8.56 -30.54
N LEU A 104 -11.36 9.19 -29.44
CA LEU A 104 -9.96 9.30 -29.04
C LEU A 104 -9.64 8.20 -28.02
N PHE A 105 -8.91 7.17 -28.47
CA PHE A 105 -8.45 6.04 -27.66
C PHE A 105 -9.55 5.28 -26.90
N GLY A 106 -10.73 5.13 -27.51
CA GLY A 106 -11.88 4.43 -26.93
C GLY A 106 -12.88 5.34 -26.20
N ILE A 107 -12.72 6.66 -26.30
CA ILE A 107 -13.62 7.65 -25.71
C ILE A 107 -14.16 8.57 -26.79
N GLU A 108 -15.49 8.58 -26.98
CA GLU A 108 -16.17 9.44 -27.95
C GLU A 108 -16.64 10.74 -27.29
N GLY A 109 -16.29 11.89 -27.87
CA GLY A 109 -16.81 13.20 -27.45
C GLY A 109 -17.98 13.65 -28.32
N LYS A 110 -19.15 13.89 -27.72
CA LYS A 110 -20.35 14.42 -28.39
C LYS A 110 -20.99 15.52 -27.55
N ASN A 111 -21.13 16.73 -28.11
CA ASN A 111 -21.78 17.88 -27.48
C ASN A 111 -21.23 18.20 -26.06
N GLY A 112 -19.91 18.16 -25.88
CA GLY A 112 -19.27 18.40 -24.57
C GLY A 112 -19.41 17.24 -23.56
N VAL A 113 -19.96 16.09 -23.98
CA VAL A 113 -20.07 14.88 -23.15
C VAL A 113 -19.14 13.80 -23.70
N PHE A 114 -18.39 13.17 -22.79
CA PHE A 114 -17.47 12.08 -23.12
C PHE A 114 -18.07 10.72 -22.77
N TYR A 115 -18.08 9.83 -23.75
CA TYR A 115 -18.61 8.47 -23.66
C TYR A 115 -17.46 7.47 -23.71
N PRO A 116 -16.98 6.97 -22.55
CA PRO A 116 -16.00 5.90 -22.51
C PRO A 116 -16.63 4.57 -22.90
N TYR A 117 -16.04 3.88 -23.89
CA TYR A 117 -16.50 2.57 -24.33
C TYR A 117 -15.68 1.47 -23.63
N TYR A 118 -16.38 0.51 -23.03
CA TYR A 118 -15.78 -0.60 -22.32
C TYR A 118 -16.02 -1.91 -23.07
N ASN A 119 -15.07 -2.84 -22.96
CA ASN A 119 -15.17 -4.20 -23.48
C ASN A 119 -14.67 -5.19 -22.40
N THR A 120 -14.97 -6.48 -22.58
CA THR A 120 -14.52 -7.52 -21.65
C THR A 120 -13.00 -7.63 -21.66
N ILE A 121 -12.42 -7.89 -20.49
CA ILE A 121 -10.99 -8.14 -20.34
C ILE A 121 -10.67 -9.58 -20.75
N LYS A 122 -9.64 -9.73 -21.57
CA LYS A 122 -9.04 -11.02 -21.94
C LYS A 122 -7.64 -11.10 -21.37
N ARG A 123 -7.26 -12.27 -20.86
CA ARG A 123 -5.89 -12.57 -20.41
C ARG A 123 -5.37 -13.80 -21.12
N CYS A 124 -4.24 -13.68 -21.81
CA CYS A 124 -3.57 -14.84 -22.38
C CYS A 124 -2.92 -15.67 -21.26
N LEU A 125 -3.30 -16.93 -21.14
CA LEU A 125 -2.73 -17.84 -20.16
C LEU A 125 -1.34 -18.35 -20.57
N SER A 126 -0.96 -18.19 -21.84
CA SER A 126 0.37 -18.56 -22.35
C SER A 126 1.43 -17.49 -22.11
N CYS A 127 1.13 -16.21 -22.36
CA CYS A 127 2.11 -15.11 -22.25
C CYS A 127 1.80 -14.09 -21.15
N GLY A 128 0.65 -14.21 -20.48
CA GLY A 128 0.26 -13.35 -19.36
C GLY A 128 -0.29 -11.97 -19.75
N ASN A 129 -0.17 -11.54 -21.02
CA ASN A 129 -0.66 -10.24 -21.47
C ASN A 129 -2.19 -10.13 -21.35
N GLN A 130 -2.66 -8.93 -20.99
CA GLN A 130 -4.07 -8.55 -20.96
C GLN A 130 -4.40 -7.62 -22.14
N PHE A 131 -5.59 -7.78 -22.70
CA PHE A 131 -6.08 -6.99 -23.84
C PHE A 131 -7.61 -6.98 -23.85
N THR A 132 -8.21 -6.02 -24.55
CA THR A 132 -9.67 -6.03 -24.80
C THR A 132 -9.99 -6.65 -26.15
N GLU A 133 -9.20 -6.34 -27.17
CA GLU A 133 -9.45 -6.78 -28.54
C GLU A 133 -8.57 -7.96 -28.95
N TYR A 134 -9.17 -8.88 -29.71
CA TYR A 134 -8.50 -10.02 -30.30
C TYR A 134 -9.27 -10.52 -31.52
N LYS A 135 -8.52 -10.94 -32.55
CA LYS A 135 -9.08 -11.52 -33.77
C LYS A 135 -9.03 -13.03 -33.67
N ASP A 136 -10.10 -13.70 -34.10
CA ASP A 136 -10.21 -15.16 -34.17
C ASP A 136 -9.90 -15.90 -32.85
N GLY A 137 -10.16 -15.26 -31.70
CA GLY A 137 -9.88 -15.85 -30.39
C GLY A 137 -8.39 -15.94 -30.03
N LYS A 138 -7.49 -15.29 -30.79
CA LYS A 138 -6.04 -15.40 -30.61
C LYS A 138 -5.43 -14.20 -29.91
N CYS A 139 -4.54 -14.45 -28.96
CA CYS A 139 -3.76 -13.42 -28.29
C CYS A 139 -2.98 -12.57 -29.31
N PRO A 140 -3.12 -11.22 -29.31
CA PRO A 140 -2.46 -10.35 -30.28
C PRO A 140 -0.93 -10.29 -30.11
N TYR A 141 -0.41 -10.75 -28.98
CA TYR A 141 1.02 -10.69 -28.67
C TYR A 141 1.78 -11.98 -28.98
N CYS A 142 1.13 -13.14 -28.86
CA CYS A 142 1.80 -14.45 -29.03
C CYS A 142 1.05 -15.43 -29.93
N GLY A 143 -0.14 -15.07 -30.45
CA GLY A 143 -0.94 -15.93 -31.31
C GLY A 143 -1.67 -17.10 -30.62
N SER A 144 -1.46 -17.30 -29.31
CA SER A 144 -2.09 -18.38 -28.55
C SER A 144 -3.62 -18.22 -28.48
N THR A 145 -4.34 -19.33 -28.61
CA THR A 145 -5.80 -19.43 -28.40
C THR A 145 -6.18 -19.67 -26.93
N ASN A 146 -5.19 -19.88 -26.05
CA ASN A 146 -5.42 -20.12 -24.63
C ASN A 146 -5.68 -18.79 -23.89
N VAL A 147 -6.88 -18.25 -24.07
CA VAL A 147 -7.30 -16.93 -23.58
C VAL A 147 -8.45 -17.08 -22.59
N ASP A 148 -8.28 -16.52 -21.39
CA ASP A 148 -9.35 -16.36 -20.42
C ASP A 148 -10.10 -15.05 -20.70
N ASP A 149 -11.35 -15.16 -21.13
CA ASP A 149 -12.24 -14.02 -21.37
C ASP A 149 -13.22 -13.85 -20.21
N SER A 150 -13.26 -12.64 -19.66
CA SER A 150 -14.18 -12.28 -18.57
C SER A 150 -15.66 -12.39 -18.95
N ILE A 151 -16.02 -12.45 -20.24
CA ILE A 151 -17.41 -12.70 -20.66
C ILE A 151 -17.99 -13.99 -20.06
N ASN A 152 -17.17 -15.03 -19.91
CA ASN A 152 -17.62 -16.29 -19.33
C ASN A 152 -17.96 -16.11 -17.84
N ARG A 153 -17.17 -15.30 -17.12
CA ARG A 153 -17.44 -14.95 -15.73
C ARG A 153 -18.70 -14.09 -15.62
N ILE A 154 -18.88 -13.12 -16.52
CA ILE A 154 -20.07 -12.27 -16.54
C ILE A 154 -21.33 -13.13 -16.71
N LYS A 155 -21.36 -14.05 -17.68
CA LYS A 155 -22.48 -14.97 -17.89
C LYS A 155 -22.78 -15.83 -16.65
N ALA A 156 -21.76 -16.41 -16.05
CA ALA A 156 -21.91 -17.18 -14.82
C ALA A 156 -22.47 -16.35 -13.65
N LEU A 157 -22.03 -15.09 -13.50
CA LEU A 157 -22.58 -14.18 -12.49
C LEU A 157 -24.03 -13.77 -12.79
N GLN A 158 -24.39 -13.64 -14.06
CA GLN A 158 -25.78 -13.37 -14.49
C GLN A 158 -26.70 -14.55 -14.21
N GLU A 159 -26.24 -15.79 -14.42
CA GLU A 159 -26.95 -17.01 -14.00
C GLU A 159 -27.20 -17.00 -12.50
N LEU A 160 -26.15 -16.75 -11.70
CA LEU A 160 -26.27 -16.65 -10.25
C LEU A 160 -27.21 -15.51 -9.80
N ALA A 161 -27.18 -14.37 -10.49
CA ALA A 161 -28.03 -13.22 -10.18
C ALA A 161 -29.53 -13.56 -10.26
N MET A 162 -29.92 -14.44 -11.17
CA MET A 162 -31.31 -14.90 -11.33
C MET A 162 -31.75 -15.88 -10.24
N GLU A 163 -30.82 -16.53 -9.54
CA GLU A 163 -31.11 -17.54 -8.51
C GLU A 163 -31.25 -16.95 -7.09
N VAL A 164 -30.88 -15.68 -6.88
CA VAL A 164 -30.76 -15.07 -5.54
C VAL A 164 -31.76 -13.94 -5.31
N ASP A 165 -32.12 -13.70 -4.05
CA ASP A 165 -33.00 -12.60 -3.66
C ASP A 165 -32.28 -11.24 -3.65
N GLN A 166 -30.97 -11.25 -3.40
CA GLN A 166 -30.14 -10.04 -3.30
C GLN A 166 -28.70 -10.32 -3.74
N ILE A 167 -28.08 -9.32 -4.35
CA ILE A 167 -26.65 -9.29 -4.66
C ILE A 167 -25.97 -8.26 -3.76
N ILE A 168 -24.85 -8.65 -3.17
CA ILE A 168 -24.00 -7.78 -2.37
C ILE A 168 -22.59 -7.82 -2.95
N ILE A 169 -22.05 -6.65 -3.26
CA ILE A 169 -20.69 -6.50 -3.77
C ILE A 169 -19.77 -6.05 -2.64
N GLY A 170 -18.78 -6.87 -2.31
CA GLY A 170 -17.81 -6.69 -1.24
C GLY A 170 -16.39 -6.47 -1.75
N THR A 171 -16.21 -5.63 -2.76
CA THR A 171 -14.89 -5.27 -3.30
C THR A 171 -14.09 -4.37 -2.33
N ASP A 172 -12.80 -4.21 -2.59
CA ASP A 172 -11.91 -3.34 -1.79
C ASP A 172 -12.49 -1.93 -1.56
N PRO A 173 -12.25 -1.33 -0.38
CA PRO A 173 -12.84 -0.05 0.01
C PRO A 173 -12.14 1.17 -0.63
N ASP A 174 -11.74 1.11 -1.89
CA ASP A 174 -11.08 2.21 -2.60
C ASP A 174 -11.80 2.57 -3.92
N THR A 175 -11.34 3.62 -4.61
CA THR A 175 -11.96 4.06 -5.88
C THR A 175 -11.88 2.99 -6.98
N GLU A 176 -10.87 2.12 -6.93
CA GLU A 176 -10.73 1.00 -7.87
C GLU A 176 -11.76 -0.09 -7.59
N GLY A 177 -11.92 -0.48 -6.32
CA GLY A 177 -12.92 -1.43 -5.86
C GLY A 177 -14.35 -0.92 -6.12
N GLU A 178 -14.60 0.38 -6.00
CA GLU A 178 -15.89 0.98 -6.35
C GLU A 178 -16.18 0.93 -7.85
N MET A 179 -15.15 1.11 -8.71
CA MET A 179 -15.29 0.95 -10.16
C MET A 179 -15.55 -0.51 -10.57
N ILE A 180 -14.92 -1.48 -9.89
CA ILE A 180 -15.24 -2.91 -10.08
C ILE A 180 -16.70 -3.16 -9.67
N ALA A 181 -17.13 -2.62 -8.54
CA ALA A 181 -18.51 -2.76 -8.08
C ALA A 181 -19.52 -2.15 -9.05
N TYR A 182 -19.22 -0.97 -9.60
CA TYR A 182 -20.04 -0.34 -10.62
C TYR A 182 -20.12 -1.17 -11.91
N SER A 183 -19.00 -1.73 -12.36
CA SER A 183 -18.97 -2.61 -13.53
C SER A 183 -19.83 -3.86 -13.33
N LEU A 184 -19.75 -4.49 -12.15
CA LEU A 184 -20.58 -5.62 -11.76
C LEU A 184 -22.06 -5.22 -11.70
N TYR A 185 -22.37 -4.08 -11.09
CA TYR A 185 -23.73 -3.55 -11.05
C TYR A 185 -24.33 -3.40 -12.46
N LEU A 186 -23.60 -2.78 -13.39
CA LEU A 186 -24.09 -2.58 -14.76
C LEU A 186 -24.45 -3.89 -15.47
N VAL A 187 -23.63 -4.93 -15.31
CA VAL A 187 -23.85 -6.22 -16.00
C VAL A 187 -24.87 -7.13 -15.30
N LEU A 188 -25.15 -6.90 -14.00
CA LEU A 188 -26.06 -7.73 -13.20
C LEU A 188 -27.43 -7.08 -12.97
N TYR A 189 -27.53 -5.75 -12.99
CA TYR A 189 -28.77 -5.02 -12.74
C TYR A 189 -29.96 -5.45 -13.62
N PRO A 190 -29.79 -5.80 -14.91
CA PRO A 190 -30.89 -6.32 -15.72
C PRO A 190 -31.46 -7.65 -15.23
N PHE A 191 -30.67 -8.45 -14.50
CA PHE A 191 -31.01 -9.79 -14.03
C PHE A 191 -31.54 -9.75 -12.58
N ASN A 192 -31.01 -8.85 -11.76
CA ASN A 192 -31.48 -8.62 -10.40
C ASN A 192 -31.25 -7.15 -10.01
N ARG A 193 -32.32 -6.44 -9.67
CA ARG A 193 -32.26 -5.01 -9.32
C ARG A 193 -31.82 -4.77 -7.86
N ASN A 194 -31.89 -5.80 -7.02
CA ASN A 194 -31.55 -5.71 -5.60
C ASN A 194 -30.04 -5.90 -5.40
N ILE A 195 -29.27 -4.89 -5.80
CA ILE A 195 -27.80 -4.90 -5.68
C ILE A 195 -27.39 -3.85 -4.64
N LYS A 196 -26.56 -4.25 -3.68
CA LYS A 196 -25.98 -3.36 -2.68
C LYS A 196 -24.46 -3.53 -2.58
N ARG A 197 -23.81 -2.58 -1.93
CA ARG A 197 -22.37 -2.53 -1.67
C ARG A 197 -22.12 -2.73 -0.18
N ALA A 198 -21.22 -3.65 0.15
CA ALA A 198 -20.73 -3.90 1.51
C ALA A 198 -19.28 -3.45 1.62
N GLU A 199 -18.96 -2.58 2.57
CA GLU A 199 -17.62 -2.03 2.76
C GLU A 199 -16.99 -2.55 4.06
N PHE A 200 -15.75 -3.02 3.98
CA PHE A 200 -14.99 -3.52 5.13
C PHE A 200 -13.50 -3.26 4.95
N HIS A 201 -12.82 -2.91 6.04
CA HIS A 201 -11.38 -2.57 6.04
C HIS A 201 -10.48 -3.70 6.56
N GLU A 202 -11.08 -4.81 7.00
CA GLU A 202 -10.41 -6.04 7.39
C GLU A 202 -11.29 -7.23 6.99
N VAL A 203 -10.68 -8.34 6.59
CA VAL A 203 -11.40 -9.56 6.23
C VAL A 203 -11.63 -10.38 7.50
N THR A 204 -12.46 -9.91 8.44
CA THR A 204 -12.77 -10.66 9.67
C THR A 204 -14.25 -11.03 9.72
N LYS A 205 -14.59 -12.10 10.44
CA LYS A 205 -16.00 -12.51 10.62
C LYS A 205 -16.87 -11.35 11.10
N THR A 206 -16.38 -10.60 12.09
CA THR A 206 -17.06 -9.44 12.66
C THR A 206 -17.22 -8.32 11.62
N ALA A 207 -16.16 -7.98 10.88
CA ALA A 207 -16.24 -6.95 9.86
C ALA A 207 -17.20 -7.31 8.72
N ILE A 208 -17.21 -8.57 8.27
CA ILE A 208 -18.15 -9.03 7.24
C ILE A 208 -19.60 -8.97 7.73
N LEU A 209 -19.88 -9.45 8.95
CA LEU A 209 -21.24 -9.37 9.52
C LEU A 209 -21.71 -7.91 9.66
N ASN A 210 -20.85 -7.03 10.19
CA ASN A 210 -21.15 -5.60 10.29
C ASN A 210 -21.39 -4.96 8.91
N ALA A 211 -20.61 -5.36 7.90
CA ALA A 211 -20.78 -4.86 6.53
C ALA A 211 -22.09 -5.35 5.88
N LEU A 212 -22.54 -6.57 6.21
CA LEU A 212 -23.84 -7.10 5.76
C LEU A 212 -25.03 -6.40 6.42
N GLU A 213 -24.85 -5.84 7.62
CA GLU A 213 -25.87 -5.04 8.31
C GLU A 213 -25.90 -3.58 7.81
N ASN A 214 -24.76 -3.04 7.38
CA ASN A 214 -24.58 -1.64 6.97
C ASN A 214 -24.36 -1.50 5.46
N LEU A 215 -25.33 -2.00 4.67
CA LEU A 215 -25.27 -1.95 3.21
C LEU A 215 -25.57 -0.55 2.68
N ARG A 216 -24.83 -0.15 1.64
CA ARG A 216 -25.06 1.11 0.90
C ARG A 216 -25.27 0.87 -0.58
N ASP A 217 -25.67 1.92 -1.29
CA ASP A 217 -25.62 1.96 -2.75
C ASP A 217 -24.19 2.26 -3.23
N ILE A 218 -23.95 2.05 -4.53
CA ILE A 218 -22.67 2.38 -5.16
C ILE A 218 -22.50 3.89 -5.18
N ASP A 219 -21.34 4.35 -4.73
CA ASP A 219 -20.99 5.76 -4.72
C ASP A 219 -20.52 6.19 -6.11
N LEU A 220 -21.41 6.87 -6.83
CA LEU A 220 -21.13 7.36 -8.17
C LEU A 220 -20.01 8.42 -8.22
N ASN A 221 -19.68 9.10 -7.12
CA ASN A 221 -18.63 10.10 -7.10
C ASN A 221 -17.24 9.45 -7.07
N LEU A 222 -17.07 8.38 -6.30
CA LEU A 222 -15.89 7.52 -6.36
C LEU A 222 -15.70 6.92 -7.76
N VAL A 223 -16.79 6.46 -8.38
CA VAL A 223 -16.78 5.95 -9.76
C VAL A 223 -16.34 7.03 -10.74
N LYS A 224 -16.95 8.23 -10.71
CA LYS A 224 -16.57 9.35 -11.59
C LYS A 224 -15.09 9.71 -11.44
N SER A 225 -14.60 9.80 -10.21
CA SER A 225 -13.18 10.08 -9.93
C SER A 225 -12.26 9.03 -10.59
N GLN A 226 -12.61 7.74 -10.44
CA GLN A 226 -11.85 6.66 -11.07
C GLN A 226 -11.94 6.65 -12.60
N VAL A 227 -13.11 6.99 -13.17
CA VAL A 227 -13.29 7.14 -14.61
C VAL A 227 -12.42 8.27 -15.15
N VAL A 228 -12.41 9.43 -14.51
CA VAL A 228 -11.53 10.56 -14.91
C VAL A 228 -10.08 10.15 -14.86
N ARG A 229 -9.62 9.52 -13.76
CA ARG A 229 -8.26 8.98 -13.65
C ARG A 229 -7.92 8.03 -14.79
N ARG A 230 -8.84 7.12 -15.13
CA ARG A 230 -8.61 6.12 -16.18
C ARG A 230 -8.57 6.73 -17.57
N ILE A 231 -9.45 7.69 -17.87
CA ILE A 231 -9.48 8.40 -19.15
C ILE A 231 -8.24 9.28 -19.30
N GLU A 232 -7.82 9.97 -18.24
CA GLU A 232 -6.62 10.79 -18.22
C GLU A 232 -5.35 9.96 -18.51
N ASP A 233 -5.17 8.85 -17.78
CA ASP A 233 -4.08 7.89 -18.03
C ASP A 233 -4.10 7.37 -19.48
N ARG A 234 -5.29 7.17 -20.05
CA ARG A 234 -5.45 6.72 -21.44
C ARG A 234 -5.06 7.82 -22.42
N TRP A 235 -5.64 9.00 -22.30
CA TRP A 235 -5.44 10.11 -23.23
C TRP A 235 -4.01 10.66 -23.19
N LEU A 236 -3.56 11.14 -22.02
CA LEU A 236 -2.22 11.73 -21.88
C LEU A 236 -1.15 10.65 -22.02
N GLY A 237 -1.35 9.51 -21.37
CA GLY A 237 -0.39 8.41 -21.38
C GLY A 237 -0.19 7.81 -22.77
N PHE A 238 -1.26 7.49 -23.51
CA PHE A 238 -1.09 6.91 -24.86
C PHE A 238 -0.54 7.93 -25.84
N SER A 239 -1.00 9.19 -25.79
CA SER A 239 -0.50 10.25 -26.67
C SER A 239 1.00 10.45 -26.52
N LEU A 240 1.48 10.66 -25.28
CA LEU A 240 2.90 10.81 -25.01
C LEU A 240 3.69 9.54 -25.34
N SER A 241 3.12 8.36 -25.06
CA SER A 241 3.76 7.09 -25.40
C SER A 241 3.96 6.94 -26.90
N GLN A 242 2.95 7.22 -27.73
CA GLN A 242 3.08 7.15 -29.20
C GLN A 242 4.15 8.11 -29.73
N ILE A 243 4.23 9.33 -29.18
CA ILE A 243 5.23 10.34 -29.57
C ILE A 243 6.64 9.84 -29.24
N VAL A 244 6.86 9.37 -28.01
CA VAL A 244 8.16 8.84 -27.57
C VAL A 244 8.54 7.58 -28.35
N GLN A 245 7.60 6.66 -28.57
CA GLN A 245 7.83 5.45 -29.37
C GLN A 245 8.28 5.79 -30.78
N LYS A 246 7.61 6.74 -31.45
CA LYS A 246 7.95 7.21 -32.79
C LYS A 246 9.32 7.90 -32.82
N TYR A 247 9.59 8.82 -31.89
CA TYR A 247 10.83 9.58 -31.85
C TYR A 247 12.07 8.70 -31.58
N PHE A 248 11.95 7.76 -30.64
CA PHE A 248 13.04 6.87 -30.27
C PHE A 248 13.09 5.57 -31.09
N ASN A 249 12.09 5.33 -31.95
CA ASN A 249 11.88 4.10 -32.72
C ASN A 249 11.86 2.83 -31.83
N LYS A 250 11.07 2.89 -30.74
CA LYS A 250 11.00 1.83 -29.71
C LYS A 250 9.57 1.67 -29.20
N ASN A 251 8.86 0.66 -29.70
CA ASN A 251 7.43 0.47 -29.43
C ASN A 251 7.09 0.08 -27.98
N TRP A 252 8.06 -0.39 -27.20
CA TRP A 252 7.83 -0.76 -25.80
C TRP A 252 7.93 0.43 -24.84
N LEU A 253 8.29 1.62 -25.31
CA LEU A 253 8.39 2.82 -24.47
C LEU A 253 7.01 3.31 -24.02
N SER A 254 6.96 3.95 -22.86
CA SER A 254 5.75 4.63 -22.40
C SER A 254 6.11 5.89 -21.64
N ALA A 255 5.24 6.88 -21.74
CA ALA A 255 5.34 8.11 -20.97
C ALA A 255 3.98 8.38 -20.31
N GLY A 256 4.02 9.04 -19.15
CA GLY A 256 2.82 9.42 -18.43
C GLY A 256 3.17 10.42 -17.33
N ARG A 257 2.19 11.22 -16.92
CA ARG A 257 2.40 12.34 -16.00
C ARG A 257 3.06 11.94 -14.68
N VAL A 258 2.84 10.71 -14.21
CA VAL A 258 3.46 10.25 -12.95
C VAL A 258 4.82 9.60 -13.18
N GLN A 259 5.01 8.94 -14.32
CA GLN A 259 6.28 8.26 -14.65
C GLN A 259 7.40 9.27 -14.89
N THR A 260 7.10 10.40 -15.54
CA THR A 260 8.11 11.39 -15.94
C THR A 260 8.73 12.14 -14.74
N PRO A 261 7.98 12.68 -13.76
CA PRO A 261 8.54 13.26 -12.54
C PRO A 261 9.38 12.27 -11.75
N VAL A 262 8.90 11.02 -11.61
CA VAL A 262 9.64 9.97 -10.91
C VAL A 262 10.99 9.69 -11.59
N LEU A 263 11.00 9.59 -12.91
CA LEU A 263 12.22 9.47 -13.69
C LEU A 263 13.15 10.68 -13.50
N GLY A 264 12.58 11.89 -13.54
CA GLY A 264 13.31 13.14 -13.29
C GLY A 264 13.97 13.18 -11.91
N TRP A 265 13.26 12.77 -10.85
CA TRP A 265 13.83 12.70 -9.50
C TRP A 265 15.03 11.75 -9.42
N ILE A 266 14.94 10.59 -10.08
CA ILE A 266 16.03 9.61 -10.13
C ILE A 266 17.24 10.18 -10.88
N ILE A 267 17.02 10.86 -12.01
CA ILE A 267 18.07 11.50 -12.81
C ILE A 267 18.74 12.63 -12.02
N ASN A 268 17.94 13.55 -11.48
CA ASN A 268 18.44 14.68 -10.69
C ASN A 268 19.25 14.20 -9.49
N ARG A 269 18.77 13.17 -8.78
CA ARG A 269 19.50 12.59 -7.66
C ARG A 269 20.80 11.91 -8.09
N PHE A 270 20.82 11.25 -9.25
CA PHE A 270 22.05 10.66 -9.80
C PHE A 270 23.09 11.75 -10.11
N ASP A 271 22.66 12.87 -10.69
CA ASP A 271 23.52 14.01 -11.00
C ASP A 271 24.02 14.75 -9.74
N GLU A 272 23.13 15.00 -8.77
CA GLU A 272 23.48 15.54 -7.45
C GLU A 272 24.54 14.67 -6.78
N ARG A 273 24.36 13.34 -6.79
CA ARG A 273 25.35 12.40 -6.25
C ARG A 273 26.70 12.51 -6.94
N ASN A 274 26.70 12.67 -8.26
CA ASN A 274 27.95 12.76 -9.02
C ASN A 274 28.69 14.08 -8.76
N LYS A 275 27.95 15.18 -8.60
CA LYS A 275 28.48 16.53 -8.30
C LYS A 275 28.88 16.72 -6.83
N SER A 276 28.29 15.94 -5.92
CA SER A 276 28.48 16.04 -4.46
C SER A 276 29.64 15.20 -3.89
N LYS A 277 30.58 14.71 -4.72
CA LYS A 277 31.72 13.94 -4.23
C LYS A 277 32.71 14.84 -3.47
N SER A 278 32.84 14.62 -2.16
CA SER A 278 33.84 15.23 -1.27
C SER A 278 34.62 14.15 -0.53
N TYR A 279 35.65 14.56 0.22
CA TYR A 279 36.34 13.67 1.13
C TYR A 279 35.62 13.68 2.49
N ILE A 280 35.34 12.49 3.00
CA ILE A 280 35.11 12.28 4.43
C ILE A 280 36.43 11.90 5.11
N LEU A 281 36.59 12.33 6.35
CA LEU A 281 37.70 11.94 7.20
C LEU A 281 37.20 10.88 8.19
N GLU A 282 37.73 9.67 8.07
CA GLU A 282 37.55 8.61 9.07
C GLU A 282 38.70 8.72 10.07
N LEU A 283 38.37 9.03 11.32
CA LEU A 283 39.32 9.08 12.42
C LEU A 283 39.14 7.85 13.30
N LYS A 284 40.23 7.15 13.58
CA LYS A 284 40.29 6.13 14.62
C LYS A 284 40.90 6.75 15.86
N LEU A 285 40.20 6.61 16.99
CA LEU A 285 40.65 7.09 18.30
C LEU A 285 41.37 5.98 19.06
N GLU A 286 42.12 6.34 20.11
CA GLU A 286 42.84 5.38 20.98
C GLU A 286 41.94 4.31 21.61
N ASN A 287 40.66 4.64 21.88
CA ASN A 287 39.68 3.70 22.43
C ASN A 287 38.96 2.87 21.35
N ASP A 288 39.56 2.74 20.16
CA ASP A 288 39.02 2.08 18.96
C ASP A 288 37.71 2.68 18.40
N ARG A 289 37.19 3.79 18.96
CA ARG A 289 36.02 4.48 18.40
C ARG A 289 36.38 5.12 17.06
N LYS A 290 35.46 5.01 16.09
CA LYS A 290 35.59 5.65 14.78
C LYS A 290 34.68 6.86 14.67
N LEU A 291 35.23 7.98 14.21
CA LEU A 291 34.47 9.18 13.87
C LEU A 291 34.51 9.40 12.37
N TYR A 292 33.37 9.80 11.80
CA TYR A 292 33.24 10.12 10.39
C TYR A 292 32.89 11.60 10.26
N ILE A 293 33.79 12.37 9.65
CA ILE A 293 33.64 13.81 9.53
C ILE A 293 33.45 14.16 8.06
N ASP A 294 32.35 14.86 7.77
CA ASP A 294 32.17 15.49 6.47
C ASP A 294 32.98 16.79 6.43
N THR A 295 34.04 16.80 5.61
CA THR A 295 34.98 17.93 5.50
C THR A 295 34.59 18.93 4.42
N GLU A 296 33.64 18.59 3.54
CA GLU A 296 33.32 19.33 2.31
C GLU A 296 34.45 19.49 1.28
N ILE A 297 35.68 19.08 1.63
CA ILE A 297 36.87 19.21 0.79
C ILE A 297 36.74 18.33 -0.45
N LYS A 298 36.98 18.91 -1.64
CA LYS A 298 37.00 18.17 -2.91
C LYS A 298 38.41 17.83 -3.39
N ASN A 299 39.42 18.56 -2.89
CA ASN A 299 40.81 18.47 -3.32
C ASN A 299 41.60 17.40 -2.54
N ARG A 300 42.29 16.51 -3.27
CA ARG A 300 43.11 15.45 -2.67
C ARG A 300 44.34 15.98 -1.91
N ARG A 301 44.95 17.07 -2.36
CA ARG A 301 46.14 17.65 -1.71
C ARG A 301 45.80 18.23 -0.34
N GLU A 302 44.67 18.91 -0.26
CA GLU A 302 44.18 19.55 0.95
C GLU A 302 43.83 18.53 2.03
N ILE A 303 43.05 17.48 1.69
CA ILE A 303 42.72 16.43 2.66
C ILE A 303 43.97 15.66 3.13
N ASN A 304 44.94 15.42 2.24
CA ASN A 304 46.20 14.75 2.61
C ASN A 304 47.02 15.60 3.59
N LYS A 305 46.97 16.93 3.50
CA LYS A 305 47.61 17.83 4.45
C LYS A 305 46.97 17.69 5.84
N ILE A 306 45.64 17.66 5.90
CA ILE A 306 44.89 17.45 7.15
C ILE A 306 45.23 16.09 7.75
N ILE A 307 45.19 15.00 6.97
CA ILE A 307 45.52 13.64 7.43
C ILE A 307 46.92 13.57 8.06
N LYS A 308 47.90 14.24 7.46
CA LYS A 308 49.28 14.26 7.98
C LYS A 308 49.40 15.05 9.29
N ASN A 309 48.68 16.17 9.40
CA ASN A 309 48.78 17.07 10.55
C ASN A 309 47.93 16.63 11.76
N ILE A 310 46.88 15.84 11.52
CA ILE A 310 45.90 15.44 12.54
C ILE A 310 46.31 14.20 13.33
N LYS A 311 47.28 13.43 12.83
CA LYS A 311 47.79 12.23 13.51
C LYS A 311 48.44 12.62 14.84
N ASP A 312 48.20 11.83 15.88
CA ASP A 312 48.71 12.01 17.24
C ASP A 312 48.23 13.29 17.96
N LYS A 313 47.27 14.01 17.35
CA LYS A 313 46.59 15.16 17.97
C LYS A 313 45.46 14.69 18.89
N GLU A 314 45.16 15.50 19.89
CA GLU A 314 44.11 15.25 20.88
C GLU A 314 42.80 15.97 20.52
N ILE A 315 41.68 15.29 20.73
CA ILE A 315 40.34 15.89 20.61
C ILE A 315 40.00 16.58 21.93
N SER A 316 39.53 17.82 21.86
CA SER A 316 39.03 18.55 23.03
C SER A 316 37.51 18.61 23.06
N ILE A 317 36.96 18.44 24.26
CA ILE A 317 35.53 18.63 24.52
C ILE A 317 35.30 20.10 24.87
N VAL A 318 34.41 20.75 24.11
CA VAL A 318 34.05 22.17 24.28
C VAL A 318 32.85 22.31 25.20
N ASP A 319 31.85 21.46 25.03
CA ASP A 319 30.61 21.47 25.83
C ASP A 319 30.11 20.04 25.99
N TYR A 320 29.53 19.74 27.15
CA TYR A 320 28.94 18.43 27.45
C TYR A 320 27.68 18.64 28.28
N LYS A 321 26.55 18.10 27.80
CA LYS A 321 25.25 18.21 28.47
C LYS A 321 24.56 16.85 28.48
N GLU A 322 23.92 16.55 29.60
CA GLU A 322 23.02 15.41 29.75
C GLU A 322 21.60 15.93 30.00
N GLU A 323 20.63 15.36 29.30
CA GLU A 323 19.22 15.68 29.48
C GLU A 323 18.38 14.40 29.53
N LYS A 324 17.28 14.47 30.28
CA LYS A 324 16.27 13.42 30.25
C LYS A 324 15.37 13.67 29.04
N GLU A 325 15.27 12.69 28.14
CA GLU A 325 14.42 12.76 26.96
C GLU A 325 13.46 11.57 26.95
N GLU A 326 12.20 11.80 26.59
CA GLU A 326 11.24 10.74 26.27
C GLU A 326 11.23 10.50 24.76
N ILE A 327 11.69 9.33 24.34
CA ILE A 327 11.64 8.93 22.94
C ILE A 327 10.27 8.31 22.66
N GLN A 328 9.46 9.02 21.88
CA GLN A 328 8.15 8.55 21.46
C GLN A 328 8.27 7.36 20.49
N PRO A 329 7.32 6.40 20.55
CA PRO A 329 7.21 5.38 19.52
C PRO A 329 6.85 6.03 18.19
N LEU A 330 7.14 5.34 17.10
CA LEU A 330 6.73 5.79 15.78
C LEU A 330 5.28 5.36 15.51
N PRO A 331 4.56 6.07 14.63
CA PRO A 331 3.20 5.69 14.26
C PRO A 331 3.14 4.29 13.62
N PRO A 332 1.96 3.64 13.64
CA PRO A 332 1.72 2.40 12.90
C PRO A 332 2.00 2.57 11.41
N TYR A 333 2.21 1.46 10.70
CA TYR A 333 2.56 1.54 9.29
C TYR A 333 1.42 2.05 8.43
N ILE A 334 1.76 2.94 7.51
CA ILE A 334 1.03 3.22 6.26
C ILE A 334 1.73 2.54 5.09
N THR A 335 1.10 2.51 3.91
CA THR A 335 1.65 1.84 2.72
C THR A 335 3.09 2.27 2.41
N SER A 336 3.39 3.56 2.43
CA SER A 336 4.73 4.03 2.09
C SER A 336 5.81 3.57 3.08
N THR A 337 5.48 3.62 4.38
CA THR A 337 6.41 3.28 5.46
C THR A 337 6.68 1.79 5.56
N ILE A 338 5.68 0.91 5.36
CA ILE A 338 5.93 -0.54 5.33
C ILE A 338 6.75 -0.93 4.10
N LEU A 339 6.47 -0.31 2.94
CA LEU A 339 7.25 -0.55 1.74
C LEU A 339 8.70 -0.12 1.92
N GLN A 340 8.93 0.97 2.64
CA GLN A 340 10.28 1.44 2.96
C GLN A 340 11.03 0.46 3.86
N ASP A 341 10.46 0.11 5.01
CA ASP A 341 11.15 -0.73 5.98
C ASP A 341 11.33 -2.15 5.42
N ALA A 342 10.30 -2.72 4.79
CA ALA A 342 10.40 -4.05 4.18
C ALA A 342 11.41 -4.08 3.02
N ASN A 343 11.46 -3.07 2.15
CA ASN A 343 12.48 -3.01 1.08
C ASN A 343 13.89 -2.87 1.67
N ASN A 344 14.06 -2.05 2.70
CA ASN A 344 15.36 -1.85 3.35
C ASN A 344 15.85 -3.12 4.06
N ILE A 345 14.97 -3.91 4.64
CA ILE A 345 15.30 -5.12 5.38
C ILE A 345 15.48 -6.31 4.42
N LEU A 346 14.50 -6.55 3.56
CA LEU A 346 14.44 -7.73 2.70
C LEU A 346 15.22 -7.58 1.39
N LYS A 347 15.50 -6.34 0.96
CA LYS A 347 16.16 -6.03 -0.33
C LYS A 347 15.43 -6.62 -1.56
N ILE A 348 14.11 -6.76 -1.48
CA ILE A 348 13.24 -7.20 -2.59
C ILE A 348 12.45 -6.03 -3.17
N GLY A 349 11.95 -6.20 -4.40
CA GLY A 349 11.15 -5.18 -5.10
C GLY A 349 9.86 -4.82 -4.35
N VAL A 350 9.48 -3.54 -4.43
CA VAL A 350 8.27 -3.01 -3.78
C VAL A 350 6.99 -3.61 -4.34
N ASP A 351 7.00 -4.07 -5.59
CA ASP A 351 5.89 -4.81 -6.22
C ASP A 351 5.65 -6.15 -5.53
N ARG A 352 6.72 -6.89 -5.20
CA ARG A 352 6.64 -8.14 -4.45
C ARG A 352 6.17 -7.92 -3.01
N ILE A 353 6.60 -6.84 -2.38
CA ILE A 353 6.15 -6.49 -1.02
C ILE A 353 4.66 -6.17 -1.02
N MET A 354 4.17 -5.38 -2.00
CA MET A 354 2.75 -5.10 -2.15
C MET A 354 1.92 -6.37 -2.38
N GLN A 355 2.43 -7.32 -3.18
CA GLN A 355 1.76 -8.61 -3.36
C GLN A 355 1.62 -9.37 -2.03
N ILE A 356 2.69 -9.42 -1.23
CA ILE A 356 2.65 -10.10 0.07
C ILE A 356 1.67 -9.40 1.03
N LEU A 357 1.64 -8.07 1.04
CA LEU A 357 0.68 -7.30 1.85
C LEU A 357 -0.76 -7.60 1.42
N GLN A 358 -1.02 -7.71 0.12
CA GLN A 358 -2.33 -8.13 -0.39
C GLN A 358 -2.68 -9.54 0.08
N GLU A 359 -1.75 -10.50 -0.05
CA GLU A 359 -1.95 -11.89 0.39
C GLU A 359 -2.23 -11.98 1.91
N LEU A 360 -1.53 -11.21 2.74
CA LEU A 360 -1.77 -11.12 4.19
C LEU A 360 -3.14 -10.52 4.52
N PHE A 361 -3.56 -9.47 3.80
CA PHE A 361 -4.88 -8.85 3.98
C PHE A 361 -6.01 -9.80 3.58
N GLU A 362 -5.92 -10.42 2.40
CA GLU A 362 -6.91 -11.38 1.91
C GLU A 362 -7.02 -12.63 2.78
N SER A 363 -5.96 -12.96 3.52
CA SER A 363 -5.91 -14.05 4.51
C SER A 363 -6.34 -13.63 5.91
N ALA A 364 -6.95 -12.45 6.07
CA ALA A 364 -7.46 -11.95 7.34
C ALA A 364 -6.38 -11.72 8.42
N LEU A 365 -5.11 -11.53 8.05
CA LEU A 365 -4.01 -11.38 9.00
C LEU A 365 -3.72 -9.92 9.35
N ILE A 366 -3.96 -9.01 8.39
CA ILE A 366 -3.77 -7.56 8.56
C ILE A 366 -4.98 -6.77 8.03
N THR A 367 -5.06 -5.50 8.43
CA THR A 367 -6.00 -4.52 7.86
C THR A 367 -5.64 -4.15 6.42
N TYR A 368 -6.51 -3.39 5.76
CA TYR A 368 -6.33 -2.97 4.37
C TYR A 368 -4.99 -2.26 4.16
N HIS A 369 -4.18 -2.80 3.24
CA HIS A 369 -2.77 -2.45 3.08
C HIS A 369 -2.52 -1.23 2.19
N ARG A 370 -3.54 -0.70 1.51
CA ARG A 370 -3.48 0.52 0.68
C ARG A 370 -4.08 1.71 1.43
N THR A 371 -3.30 2.29 2.33
CA THR A 371 -3.72 3.34 3.26
C THR A 371 -2.59 4.36 3.45
N ASP A 372 -2.95 5.63 3.47
CA ASP A 372 -2.08 6.75 3.89
C ASP A 372 -2.43 7.27 5.29
N SER A 373 -3.37 6.62 5.99
CA SER A 373 -3.86 7.01 7.31
C SER A 373 -3.11 6.27 8.41
N THR A 374 -2.62 7.00 9.41
CA THR A 374 -2.05 6.42 10.64
C THR A 374 -3.11 6.10 11.69
N ARG A 375 -4.39 6.39 11.42
CA ARG A 375 -5.50 6.20 12.36
C ARG A 375 -5.62 4.75 12.80
N ILE A 376 -5.89 4.52 14.09
CA ILE A 376 -6.27 3.22 14.66
C ILE A 376 -7.69 3.30 15.23
N SER A 377 -8.48 2.27 14.95
CA SER A 377 -9.86 2.09 15.41
C SER A 377 -9.91 1.63 16.87
N PRO A 378 -11.06 1.78 17.56
CA PRO A 378 -11.22 1.24 18.92
C PRO A 378 -10.94 -0.27 19.01
N LEU A 379 -11.30 -1.05 17.98
CA LEU A 379 -10.98 -2.48 17.89
C LEU A 379 -9.46 -2.72 17.77
N GLY A 380 -8.76 -1.92 16.97
CA GLY A 380 -7.30 -1.98 16.91
C GLY A 380 -6.68 -1.69 18.27
N ILE A 381 -7.13 -0.63 18.94
CA ILE A 381 -6.66 -0.27 20.29
C ILE A 381 -6.88 -1.43 21.28
N SER A 382 -8.03 -2.10 21.24
CA SER A 382 -8.29 -3.25 22.12
C SER A 382 -7.36 -4.43 21.81
N ILE A 383 -7.10 -4.75 20.54
CA ILE A 383 -6.16 -5.80 20.15
C ILE A 383 -4.76 -5.53 20.73
N ALA A 384 -4.29 -4.29 20.65
CA ALA A 384 -3.01 -3.92 21.24
C ALA A 384 -3.04 -4.00 22.77
N LYS A 385 -4.13 -3.54 23.40
CA LYS A 385 -4.33 -3.63 24.85
C LYS A 385 -4.22 -5.07 25.33
N ASP A 386 -4.91 -6.00 24.67
CA ASP A 386 -4.94 -7.41 25.04
C ASP A 386 -3.53 -8.02 25.02
N TYR A 387 -2.79 -7.83 23.92
CA TYR A 387 -1.43 -8.36 23.79
C TYR A 387 -0.45 -7.71 24.78
N ILE A 388 -0.46 -6.37 24.90
CA ILE A 388 0.47 -5.63 25.76
C ILE A 388 0.22 -5.96 27.23
N SER A 389 -1.05 -5.99 27.64
CA SER A 389 -1.41 -6.27 29.04
C SER A 389 -1.04 -7.68 29.45
N GLN A 390 -1.22 -8.66 28.55
CA GLN A 390 -0.84 -10.05 28.81
C GLN A 390 0.68 -10.26 28.84
N LYS A 391 1.43 -9.61 27.94
CA LYS A 391 2.87 -9.89 27.78
C LYS A 391 3.78 -8.99 28.62
N PHE A 392 3.40 -7.73 28.84
CA PHE A 392 4.22 -6.73 29.52
C PHE A 392 3.54 -6.10 30.75
N GLY A 393 2.21 -6.16 30.82
CA GLY A 393 1.40 -5.56 31.89
C GLY A 393 0.71 -4.26 31.45
N GLU A 394 -0.42 -3.94 32.08
CA GLU A 394 -1.31 -2.85 31.67
C GLU A 394 -0.63 -1.47 31.72
N ASN A 395 0.34 -1.27 32.63
CA ASN A 395 1.12 -0.03 32.76
C ASN A 395 1.95 0.32 31.51
N TYR A 396 2.20 -0.64 30.62
CA TYR A 396 2.93 -0.40 29.37
C TYR A 396 2.03 0.06 28.23
N PHE A 397 0.71 -0.08 28.35
CA PHE A 397 -0.24 0.25 27.30
C PHE A 397 -0.64 1.73 27.33
N ILE A 398 -0.62 2.38 26.17
CA ILE A 398 -1.18 3.72 25.96
C ILE A 398 -2.06 3.69 24.72
N ALA A 399 -3.35 3.95 24.91
CA ALA A 399 -4.31 4.07 23.81
C ALA A 399 -3.98 5.31 22.97
N ARG A 400 -3.58 5.10 21.71
CA ARG A 400 -3.33 6.17 20.74
C ARG A 400 -4.11 5.92 19.47
N SER A 401 -5.00 6.84 19.11
CA SER A 401 -5.69 6.81 17.82
C SER A 401 -4.78 7.18 16.65
N TRP A 402 -3.68 7.93 16.88
CA TRP A 402 -2.71 8.39 15.86
C TRP A 402 -3.28 9.24 14.72
N GLY A 403 -4.55 9.65 14.81
CA GLY A 403 -5.22 10.49 13.82
C GLY A 403 -6.73 10.51 14.04
N GLU A 404 -7.40 11.49 13.44
CA GLU A 404 -8.85 11.66 13.45
C GLU A 404 -9.39 11.72 12.01
N GLY A 405 -10.59 11.18 11.79
CA GLY A 405 -11.20 11.13 10.45
C GLY A 405 -10.52 10.16 9.47
N GLY A 406 -11.13 10.01 8.29
CA GLY A 406 -10.66 9.12 7.22
C GLY A 406 -11.31 7.74 7.21
N ALA A 407 -11.60 7.22 6.02
CA ALA A 407 -12.23 5.91 5.82
C ALA A 407 -11.28 4.74 6.16
N HIS A 408 -9.96 4.95 6.09
CA HIS A 408 -8.98 3.89 6.27
C HIS A 408 -8.27 3.94 7.62
N GLU A 409 -7.98 2.75 8.15
CA GLU A 409 -7.08 2.52 9.27
C GLU A 409 -5.64 2.36 8.77
N ALA A 410 -4.66 2.48 9.66
CA ALA A 410 -3.30 2.07 9.40
C ALA A 410 -3.19 0.54 9.22
N ILE A 411 -2.05 0.09 8.71
CA ILE A 411 -1.73 -1.32 8.53
C ILE A 411 -1.33 -1.90 9.89
N ARG A 412 -2.18 -2.80 10.40
CA ARG A 412 -2.00 -3.50 11.68
C ARG A 412 -2.48 -4.95 11.60
N PRO A 413 -2.07 -5.81 12.54
CA PRO A 413 -2.65 -7.14 12.70
C PRO A 413 -4.15 -7.10 13.04
N THR A 414 -4.88 -8.13 12.64
CA THR A 414 -6.30 -8.32 13.00
C THR A 414 -6.50 -9.07 14.32
N ARG A 415 -5.43 -9.65 14.88
CA ARG A 415 -5.45 -10.48 16.10
C ARG A 415 -4.23 -10.17 16.96
N PRO A 416 -4.30 -10.38 18.29
CA PRO A 416 -3.20 -10.16 19.22
C PRO A 416 -2.19 -11.32 19.20
N LEU A 417 -1.66 -11.67 18.01
CA LEU A 417 -0.73 -12.79 17.81
C LEU A 417 0.59 -12.26 17.28
N ASP A 418 1.69 -12.44 18.01
CA ASP A 418 3.01 -12.20 17.45
C ASP A 418 3.35 -13.24 16.36
N VAL A 419 4.48 -13.07 15.67
CA VAL A 419 4.83 -13.91 14.52
C VAL A 419 4.98 -15.40 14.88
N ASP A 420 5.46 -15.70 16.09
CA ASP A 420 5.65 -17.08 16.54
C ASP A 420 4.32 -17.71 16.95
N MET A 421 3.47 -16.97 17.67
CA MET A 421 2.10 -17.39 17.97
C MET A 421 1.30 -17.61 16.68
N LEU A 422 1.41 -16.71 15.70
CA LEU A 422 0.74 -16.85 14.41
C LEU A 422 1.21 -18.11 13.68
N ARG A 423 2.53 -18.34 13.62
CA ARG A 423 3.09 -19.52 12.96
C ARG A 423 2.55 -20.80 13.62
N ASN A 424 2.60 -20.89 14.94
CA ASN A 424 2.08 -22.04 15.68
C ASN A 424 0.58 -22.23 15.44
N SER A 425 -0.20 -21.16 15.44
CA SER A 425 -1.66 -21.21 15.19
C SER A 425 -1.98 -21.73 13.78
N ILE A 426 -1.19 -21.36 12.78
CA ILE A 426 -1.33 -21.86 11.41
C ILE A 426 -0.91 -23.33 11.32
N GLU A 427 0.23 -23.69 11.91
CA GLU A 427 0.76 -25.07 11.87
C GLU A 427 -0.16 -26.06 12.61
N ASN A 428 -0.79 -25.63 13.70
CA ASN A 428 -1.76 -26.42 14.45
C ASN A 428 -3.16 -26.46 13.81
N GLY A 429 -3.39 -25.70 12.73
CA GLY A 429 -4.69 -25.62 12.06
C GLY A 429 -5.75 -24.80 12.81
N GLU A 430 -5.36 -24.00 13.79
CA GLU A 430 -6.26 -23.07 14.50
C GLU A 430 -6.64 -21.86 13.62
N ILE A 431 -5.71 -21.44 12.76
CA ILE A 431 -5.93 -20.40 11.75
C ILE A 431 -5.71 -21.00 10.37
N GLU A 432 -6.81 -21.13 9.62
CA GLU A 432 -6.74 -21.51 8.21
C GLU A 432 -6.30 -20.33 7.33
N VAL A 433 -5.22 -20.52 6.58
CA VAL A 433 -4.76 -19.59 5.55
C VAL A 433 -4.76 -20.28 4.19
N TYR A 434 -5.28 -19.60 3.18
CA TYR A 434 -5.46 -20.16 1.83
C TYR A 434 -4.39 -19.71 0.82
N ILE A 435 -3.26 -19.24 1.35
CA ILE A 435 -2.07 -18.80 0.63
C ILE A 435 -0.87 -19.65 1.03
N ASN A 436 0.18 -19.65 0.20
CA ASN A 436 1.45 -20.28 0.56
C ASN A 436 2.28 -19.33 1.43
N MET A 437 2.21 -19.50 2.76
CA MET A 437 2.96 -18.70 3.72
C MET A 437 4.48 -18.94 3.58
N THR A 438 5.18 -17.98 2.99
CA THR A 438 6.65 -18.02 2.86
C THR A 438 7.34 -17.24 3.99
N LYS A 439 8.66 -17.40 4.14
CA LYS A 439 9.48 -16.60 5.09
C LYS A 439 9.25 -15.10 4.96
N TYR A 440 9.02 -14.58 3.75
CA TYR A 440 8.76 -13.16 3.53
C TYR A 440 7.43 -12.69 4.13
N HIS A 441 6.41 -13.54 4.15
CA HIS A 441 5.12 -13.24 4.79
C HIS A 441 5.30 -13.04 6.28
N TYR A 442 5.98 -13.99 6.94
CA TYR A 442 6.23 -13.91 8.37
C TYR A 442 7.09 -12.69 8.73
N ILE A 443 8.13 -12.35 7.96
CA ILE A 443 8.94 -11.16 8.24
C ILE A 443 8.10 -9.88 8.08
N ILE A 444 7.31 -9.75 7.01
CA ILE A 444 6.49 -8.55 6.80
C ILE A 444 5.40 -8.45 7.87
N TYR A 445 4.78 -9.57 8.24
CA TYR A 445 3.83 -9.61 9.34
C TYR A 445 4.47 -9.18 10.67
N ASP A 446 5.66 -9.69 10.97
CA ASP A 446 6.41 -9.34 12.19
C ASP A 446 6.76 -7.87 12.27
N LEU A 447 7.19 -7.26 11.14
CA LEU A 447 7.40 -5.82 11.05
C LEU A 447 6.10 -5.07 11.42
N ILE A 448 5.00 -5.45 10.77
CA ILE A 448 3.68 -4.83 11.00
C ILE A 448 3.26 -4.96 12.46
N PHE A 449 3.37 -6.16 13.00
CA PHE A 449 3.02 -6.47 14.38
C PHE A 449 3.86 -5.65 15.36
N THR A 450 5.19 -5.74 15.24
CA THR A 450 6.15 -5.04 16.11
C THR A 450 5.90 -3.53 16.09
N ARG A 451 5.80 -2.93 14.91
CA ARG A 451 5.58 -1.48 14.78
C ARG A 451 4.24 -1.05 15.37
N PHE A 452 3.19 -1.83 15.15
CA PHE A 452 1.86 -1.56 15.68
C PHE A 452 1.84 -1.63 17.22
N ILE A 453 2.38 -2.69 17.81
CA ILE A 453 2.45 -2.82 19.27
C ILE A 453 3.29 -1.68 19.88
N GLN A 454 4.46 -1.38 19.31
CA GLN A 454 5.29 -0.25 19.76
C GLN A 454 4.50 1.07 19.76
N SER A 455 3.69 1.32 18.73
CA SER A 455 2.87 2.54 18.62
C SER A 455 1.82 2.68 19.73
N GLN A 456 1.45 1.59 20.40
CA GLN A 456 0.47 1.56 21.49
C GLN A 456 1.13 1.33 22.87
N MET A 457 2.46 1.40 22.95
CA MET A 457 3.20 1.28 24.22
C MET A 457 3.68 2.63 24.75
N LYS A 458 3.98 2.71 26.04
CA LYS A 458 4.53 3.92 26.66
C LYS A 458 5.89 4.34 26.05
N PRO A 459 6.24 5.64 26.06
CA PRO A 459 7.53 6.12 25.59
C PRO A 459 8.70 5.49 26.36
N VAL A 460 9.90 5.57 25.79
CA VAL A 460 11.13 5.16 26.47
C VAL A 460 11.79 6.40 27.04
N SER A 461 12.04 6.42 28.34
CA SER A 461 12.76 7.53 28.98
C SER A 461 14.24 7.22 29.00
N VAL A 462 15.06 8.13 28.48
CA VAL A 462 16.51 7.96 28.37
C VAL A 462 17.27 9.14 28.96
N ILE A 463 18.51 8.90 29.36
CA ILE A 463 19.51 9.95 29.54
C ILE A 463 20.22 10.10 28.20
N LYS A 464 19.96 11.20 27.51
CA LYS A 464 20.68 11.57 26.30
C LYS A 464 21.83 12.50 26.66
N TYR A 465 22.95 12.32 25.98
CA TYR A 465 24.04 13.28 26.05
C TYR A 465 24.22 13.99 24.71
N ILE A 466 24.66 15.25 24.79
CA ILE A 466 25.09 16.08 23.67
C ILE A 466 26.51 16.55 24.00
N GLU A 467 27.47 16.19 23.15
CA GLU A 467 28.87 16.57 23.28
C GLU A 467 29.30 17.42 22.07
N LYS A 468 29.87 18.58 22.32
CA LYS A 468 30.52 19.40 21.29
C LYS A 468 32.01 19.18 21.37
N ILE A 469 32.59 18.69 20.29
CA ILE A 469 34.02 18.43 20.20
C ILE A 469 34.68 19.38 19.21
N LYS A 470 35.94 19.73 19.51
CA LYS A 470 36.82 20.44 18.60
C LYS A 470 37.94 19.51 18.20
N ILE A 471 38.12 19.39 16.89
CA ILE A 471 39.13 18.51 16.31
C ILE A 471 40.22 19.39 15.69
N PRO A 472 41.50 19.19 16.04
CA PRO A 472 42.60 19.95 15.47
C PRO A 472 42.64 19.88 13.95
N GLU A 473 43.08 20.97 13.30
CA GLU A 473 43.10 21.13 11.83
C GLU A 473 41.71 21.18 11.14
N ILE A 474 40.62 20.97 11.89
CA ILE A 474 39.25 21.09 11.40
C ILE A 474 38.61 22.30 12.08
N ASN A 475 38.41 23.38 11.32
CA ASN A 475 37.89 24.65 11.86
C ASN A 475 36.37 24.64 12.05
N LYS A 476 35.83 23.56 12.63
CA LYS A 476 34.40 23.34 12.87
C LYS A 476 34.20 22.55 14.16
N GLU A 477 33.31 23.03 15.02
CA GLU A 477 32.82 22.25 16.16
C GLU A 477 31.85 21.18 15.65
N ILE A 478 32.01 19.96 16.15
CA ILE A 478 31.17 18.82 15.78
C ILE A 478 30.33 18.46 16.99
N GLU A 479 29.02 18.41 16.78
CA GLU A 479 28.07 17.95 17.78
C GLU A 479 27.84 16.45 17.58
N LEU A 480 28.04 15.68 18.65
CA LEU A 480 27.69 14.27 18.72
C LEU A 480 26.62 14.09 19.79
N SER A 481 25.70 13.16 19.58
CA SER A 481 24.70 12.80 20.57
C SER A 481 24.48 11.30 20.59
N GLY A 482 24.01 10.81 21.74
CA GLY A 482 23.71 9.42 21.95
C GLY A 482 22.90 9.19 23.23
N VAL A 483 22.40 7.98 23.38
CA VAL A 483 21.74 7.52 24.60
C VAL A 483 22.81 6.96 25.53
N LYS A 484 22.95 7.57 26.70
CA LYS A 484 23.86 7.08 27.75
C LYS A 484 23.24 5.89 28.47
N ASP A 485 22.03 6.07 28.98
CA ASP A 485 21.28 5.02 29.68
C ASP A 485 19.76 5.15 29.51
N ILE A 486 19.05 4.07 29.83
CA ILE A 486 17.59 3.99 29.82
C ILE A 486 17.12 4.14 31.28
N ILE A 487 16.24 5.10 31.52
CA ILE A 487 15.65 5.40 32.84
C ILE A 487 14.40 4.56 33.06
N ASP A 488 13.55 4.47 32.04
CA ASP A 488 12.31 3.72 32.07
C ASP A 488 12.06 3.09 30.69
N HIS A 489 11.82 1.78 30.70
CA HIS A 489 11.57 0.99 29.49
C HIS A 489 10.14 1.17 29.01
N GLY A 490 9.91 1.13 27.71
CA GLY A 490 8.60 1.26 27.08
C GLY A 490 8.52 0.42 25.82
N TRP A 491 8.30 1.06 24.68
CA TRP A 491 8.20 0.38 23.38
C TRP A 491 9.50 -0.35 22.94
N ASP A 492 10.65 -0.08 23.58
CA ASP A 492 11.91 -0.77 23.30
C ASP A 492 11.89 -2.25 23.68
N LEU A 493 11.02 -2.67 24.61
CA LEU A 493 10.90 -4.07 25.03
C LEU A 493 10.47 -5.02 23.91
N VAL A 494 9.75 -4.52 22.90
CA VAL A 494 9.31 -5.32 21.75
C VAL A 494 10.44 -5.47 20.73
N PHE A 495 11.17 -4.38 20.47
CA PHE A 495 12.28 -4.38 19.52
C PHE A 495 13.29 -3.27 19.88
N PRO A 496 14.35 -3.59 20.64
CA PRO A 496 15.24 -2.59 21.24
C PRO A 496 16.27 -2.03 20.24
N PHE A 497 16.30 -2.54 19.01
CA PHE A 497 17.33 -2.21 18.00
C PHE A 497 17.54 -0.70 17.83
N ARG A 498 16.45 0.08 17.79
CA ARG A 498 16.52 1.54 17.62
C ARG A 498 17.23 2.22 18.80
N ILE A 499 16.96 1.81 20.04
CA ILE A 499 17.63 2.35 21.23
C ILE A 499 19.07 1.83 21.31
N ASN A 500 19.30 0.56 21.01
CA ASN A 500 20.63 -0.05 21.04
C ASN A 500 21.60 0.62 20.06
N ILE A 501 21.14 1.03 18.87
CA ILE A 501 21.96 1.81 17.93
C ILE A 501 22.30 3.20 18.48
N MET A 502 21.39 3.81 19.24
CA MET A 502 21.63 5.10 19.87
C MET A 502 22.54 5.00 21.09
N LYS A 503 22.69 3.81 21.69
CA LYS A 503 23.52 3.60 22.88
C LYS A 503 25.01 3.62 22.51
N ILE A 504 25.60 4.80 22.60
CA ILE A 504 26.99 5.08 22.26
C ILE A 504 27.64 5.75 23.47
N GLN A 505 28.89 5.39 23.80
CA GLN A 505 29.59 6.01 24.93
C GLN A 505 30.14 7.39 24.54
N PRO A 506 30.06 8.43 25.41
CA PRO A 506 30.70 9.73 25.18
C PRO A 506 32.21 9.63 24.94
N ILE A 507 32.78 10.64 24.28
CA ILE A 507 34.22 10.75 24.10
C ILE A 507 34.86 11.21 25.41
N GLN A 508 36.06 10.70 25.73
CA GLN A 508 36.87 11.20 26.83
C GLN A 508 37.72 12.39 26.38
N ASN A 509 37.83 13.42 27.21
CA ASN A 509 38.64 14.59 26.90
C ASN A 509 40.13 14.21 26.76
N GLY A 510 40.82 14.74 25.74
CA GLY A 510 42.24 14.46 25.51
C GLY A 510 42.52 13.14 24.79
N ILE A 511 41.51 12.47 24.23
CA ILE A 511 41.73 11.24 23.47
C ILE A 511 42.51 11.52 22.18
N LYS A 512 43.53 10.69 21.88
CA LYS A 512 44.33 10.88 20.65
C LYS A 512 43.72 10.21 19.44
N ILE A 513 44.07 10.78 18.29
CA ILE A 513 43.77 10.25 16.97
C ILE A 513 44.93 9.35 16.53
N VAL A 514 44.69 8.02 16.51
CA VAL A 514 45.70 7.03 16.14
C VAL A 514 45.84 6.86 14.63
N GLU A 515 44.73 7.04 13.90
CA GLU A 515 44.70 6.89 12.45
C GLU A 515 43.70 7.88 11.83
N ALA A 516 44.05 8.41 10.66
CA ALA A 516 43.17 9.25 9.86
C ALA A 516 43.20 8.80 8.40
N ILE A 517 42.02 8.56 7.82
CA ILE A 517 41.87 8.11 6.43
C ILE A 517 40.91 9.06 5.71
N GLY A 518 41.37 9.64 4.59
CA GLY A 518 40.51 10.41 3.69
C GLY A 518 39.89 9.52 2.63
N LYS A 519 38.55 9.39 2.62
CA LYS A 519 37.81 8.64 1.60
C LYS A 519 36.98 9.58 0.76
N LYS A 520 37.17 9.55 -0.57
CA LYS A 520 36.32 10.32 -1.49
C LYS A 520 34.99 9.60 -1.66
N VAL A 521 33.92 10.17 -1.11
CA VAL A 521 32.57 9.59 -1.13
C VAL A 521 31.56 10.62 -1.65
N PRO A 522 30.47 10.18 -2.28
CA PRO A 522 29.35 11.08 -2.54
C PRO A 522 28.64 11.45 -1.22
N LYS A 523 28.30 12.72 -1.04
CA LYS A 523 27.49 13.17 0.11
C LYS A 523 26.03 12.70 0.04
N VAL A 524 25.52 12.54 -1.18
CA VAL A 524 24.12 12.17 -1.41
C VAL A 524 24.02 10.71 -1.85
N ARG A 525 23.16 9.93 -1.17
CA ARG A 525 22.85 8.54 -1.58
C ARG A 525 21.84 8.53 -2.73
N LEU A 526 21.97 7.53 -3.60
CA LEU A 526 20.95 7.25 -4.61
C LEU A 526 19.63 6.87 -3.93
N TYR A 527 18.54 7.08 -4.64
CA TYR A 527 17.24 6.59 -4.20
C TYR A 527 17.14 5.08 -4.38
N SER A 528 16.55 4.42 -3.41
CA SER A 528 15.95 3.09 -3.58
C SER A 528 14.52 3.20 -4.11
N GLN A 529 13.91 2.06 -4.47
CA GLN A 529 12.49 2.00 -4.81
C GLN A 529 11.61 2.57 -3.68
N ALA A 530 11.94 2.22 -2.44
CA ALA A 530 11.30 2.75 -1.24
C ALA A 530 11.41 4.27 -1.09
N ASP A 531 12.61 4.82 -1.31
CA ASP A 531 12.81 6.27 -1.22
C ASP A 531 11.97 7.01 -2.27
N ILE A 532 11.82 6.45 -3.47
CA ILE A 532 10.93 7.01 -4.50
C ILE A 532 9.47 6.98 -4.07
N ILE A 533 8.99 5.88 -3.49
CA ILE A 533 7.60 5.79 -3.02
C ILE A 533 7.32 6.80 -1.91
N ASN A 534 8.24 7.00 -0.99
CA ASN A 534 8.09 8.05 0.03
C ASN A 534 8.09 9.44 -0.59
N LEU A 535 8.96 9.70 -1.56
CA LEU A 535 9.01 10.97 -2.27
C LEU A 535 7.71 11.24 -3.04
N MET A 536 7.14 10.21 -3.67
CA MET A 536 5.83 10.24 -4.31
C MET A 536 4.74 10.66 -3.32
N ARG A 537 4.68 10.04 -2.13
CA ARG A 537 3.72 10.41 -1.07
C ARG A 537 3.94 11.85 -0.59
N GLU A 538 5.17 12.21 -0.23
CA GLU A 538 5.52 13.55 0.29
C GLU A 538 5.18 14.65 -0.71
N ARG A 539 5.40 14.40 -2.00
CA ARG A 539 5.08 15.34 -3.09
C ARG A 539 3.65 15.19 -3.61
N LYS A 540 2.83 14.32 -3.02
CA LYS A 540 1.44 14.02 -3.40
C LYS A 540 1.28 13.63 -4.87
N ILE A 541 2.22 12.84 -5.37
CA ILE A 541 2.23 12.28 -6.72
C ILE A 541 1.86 10.79 -6.64
N GLY A 542 0.75 10.41 -7.27
CA GLY A 542 0.23 9.05 -7.22
C GLY A 542 -0.50 8.73 -5.91
N ARG A 543 -0.80 7.45 -5.70
CA ARG A 543 -1.60 6.91 -4.57
C ARG A 543 -1.04 5.55 -4.13
N PRO A 544 -1.41 5.05 -2.94
CA PRO A 544 -1.04 3.71 -2.47
C PRO A 544 -1.25 2.59 -3.49
N SER A 545 -2.32 2.67 -4.30
CA SER A 545 -2.62 1.71 -5.38
C SER A 545 -1.68 1.80 -6.58
N THR A 546 -1.00 2.93 -6.79
CA THR A 546 -0.19 3.19 -8.00
C THR A 546 1.31 3.23 -7.76
N TYR A 547 1.77 3.47 -6.53
CA TYR A 547 3.20 3.63 -6.20
C TYR A 547 4.10 2.52 -6.75
N ALA A 548 3.83 1.26 -6.40
CA ALA A 548 4.66 0.14 -6.86
C ALA A 548 4.55 -0.09 -8.38
N ILE A 549 3.37 0.14 -8.96
CA ILE A 549 3.12 -0.01 -10.40
C ILE A 549 3.95 1.01 -11.20
N ILE A 550 4.05 2.24 -10.73
CA ILE A 550 4.80 3.30 -11.41
C ILE A 550 6.31 3.00 -11.39
N VAL A 551 6.85 2.65 -10.22
CA VAL A 551 8.27 2.27 -10.09
C VAL A 551 8.59 1.07 -10.99
N LYS A 552 7.73 0.05 -10.99
CA LYS A 552 7.86 -1.12 -11.85
C LYS A 552 7.84 -0.75 -13.34
N LYS A 553 6.90 0.10 -13.78
CA LYS A 553 6.82 0.55 -15.18
C LYS A 553 8.10 1.27 -15.63
N VAL A 554 8.61 2.23 -14.85
CA VAL A 554 9.84 2.97 -15.21
C VAL A 554 11.03 2.01 -15.39
N MET A 555 11.08 0.94 -14.58
CA MET A 555 12.10 -0.10 -14.72
C MET A 555 11.88 -1.03 -15.93
N GLU A 556 10.65 -1.54 -16.14
CA GLU A 556 10.29 -2.42 -17.27
C GLU A 556 10.50 -1.75 -18.64
N ARG A 557 10.39 -0.42 -18.70
CA ARG A 557 10.68 0.37 -19.91
C ARG A 557 12.18 0.55 -20.17
N GLY A 558 13.03 0.13 -19.23
CA GLY A 558 14.48 0.25 -19.33
C GLY A 558 15.00 1.67 -19.05
N TYR A 559 14.20 2.55 -18.44
CA TYR A 559 14.64 3.90 -18.08
C TYR A 559 15.54 3.91 -16.85
N VAL A 560 15.33 2.95 -15.95
CA VAL A 560 16.04 2.84 -14.68
C VAL A 560 16.38 1.38 -14.42
N ILE A 561 17.56 1.15 -13.85
CA ILE A 561 18.01 -0.17 -13.41
C ILE A 561 18.32 -0.17 -11.91
N ASN A 562 18.19 -1.34 -11.28
CA ASN A 562 18.67 -1.55 -9.92
C ASN A 562 20.17 -1.88 -9.93
N LYS A 563 20.95 -1.18 -9.11
CA LYS A 563 22.31 -1.57 -8.71
C LYS A 563 22.32 -1.82 -7.20
N GLY A 564 22.19 -3.09 -6.82
CA GLY A 564 21.79 -3.44 -5.46
C GLY A 564 20.39 -2.91 -5.18
N ASN A 565 20.20 -2.22 -4.05
CA ASN A 565 18.90 -1.58 -3.73
C ASN A 565 18.72 -0.17 -4.34
N ASN A 566 19.73 0.34 -5.05
CA ASN A 566 19.73 1.71 -5.55
C ASN A 566 19.26 1.77 -7.01
N LEU A 567 18.50 2.80 -7.33
CA LEU A 567 18.04 3.13 -8.67
C LEU A 567 19.06 4.00 -9.39
N ILE A 568 19.40 3.61 -10.62
CA ILE A 568 20.31 4.34 -11.51
C ILE A 568 19.61 4.56 -12.85
N PRO A 569 19.57 5.79 -13.38
CA PRO A 569 18.99 6.06 -14.69
C PRO A 569 19.89 5.46 -15.80
N THR A 570 19.26 4.97 -16.86
CA THR A 570 19.97 4.56 -18.08
C THR A 570 20.12 5.75 -19.03
N LYS A 571 21.01 5.63 -20.03
CA LYS A 571 21.10 6.64 -21.10
C LYS A 571 19.76 6.86 -21.78
N LEU A 572 19.04 5.76 -22.07
CA LEU A 572 17.69 5.82 -22.63
C LEU A 572 16.71 6.60 -21.74
N GLY A 573 16.73 6.37 -20.42
CA GLY A 573 15.89 7.11 -19.48
C GLY A 573 16.19 8.61 -19.46
N ILE A 574 17.48 8.97 -19.47
CA ILE A 574 17.91 10.37 -19.54
C ILE A 574 17.46 11.04 -20.85
N ASP A 575 17.68 10.38 -21.98
CA ASP A 575 17.30 10.91 -23.30
C ASP A 575 15.78 11.11 -23.41
N VAL A 576 14.98 10.15 -22.91
CA VAL A 576 13.51 10.25 -22.89
C VAL A 576 13.03 11.36 -21.95
N TYR A 577 13.61 11.47 -20.75
CA TYR A 577 13.25 12.53 -19.81
C TYR A 577 13.53 13.91 -20.40
N ASN A 578 14.74 14.14 -20.92
CA ASN A 578 15.12 15.42 -21.53
C ASN A 578 14.22 15.78 -22.72
N PHE A 579 13.85 14.77 -23.53
CA PHE A 579 12.91 14.95 -24.63
C PHE A 579 11.53 15.40 -24.14
N LEU A 580 10.99 14.72 -23.11
CA LEU A 580 9.68 15.05 -22.54
C LEU A 580 9.69 16.39 -21.82
N GLU A 581 10.72 16.71 -21.06
CA GLU A 581 10.86 17.97 -20.35
C GLU A 581 10.94 19.15 -21.33
N LYS A 582 11.79 19.04 -22.37
CA LYS A 582 11.96 20.09 -23.39
C LYS A 582 10.68 20.35 -24.19
N ASN A 583 9.96 19.29 -24.56
CA ASN A 583 8.85 19.41 -25.51
C ASN A 583 7.47 19.41 -24.83
N PHE A 584 7.32 18.83 -23.66
CA PHE A 584 6.02 18.59 -23.01
C PHE A 584 6.04 18.88 -21.50
N GLY A 585 7.03 19.64 -21.00
CA GLY A 585 7.25 19.91 -19.58
C GLY A 585 6.01 20.37 -18.81
N ASP A 586 5.19 21.25 -19.41
CA ASP A 586 3.96 21.76 -18.77
C ASP A 586 2.95 20.65 -18.46
N PHE A 587 2.87 19.63 -19.32
CA PHE A 587 1.93 18.50 -19.22
C PHE A 587 2.44 17.37 -18.32
N VAL A 588 3.76 17.25 -18.15
CA VAL A 588 4.39 16.15 -17.38
C VAL A 588 5.05 16.63 -16.10
N SER A 589 4.82 17.88 -15.70
CA SER A 589 5.41 18.47 -14.51
C SER A 589 4.85 17.85 -13.22
N GLU A 590 5.67 17.89 -12.17
CA GLU A 590 5.25 17.48 -10.82
C GLU A 590 4.04 18.29 -10.33
N LYS A 591 4.04 19.61 -10.58
CA LYS A 591 2.94 20.50 -10.22
C LYS A 591 1.64 20.07 -10.90
N ARG A 592 1.64 19.94 -12.24
CA ARG A 592 0.45 19.52 -13.01
C ARG A 592 -0.07 18.17 -12.52
N THR A 593 0.83 17.23 -12.26
CA THR A 593 0.49 15.89 -11.79
C THR A 593 -0.22 15.92 -10.43
N ARG A 594 0.26 16.73 -9.50
CA ARG A 594 -0.33 16.91 -8.18
C ARG A 594 -1.69 17.62 -8.24
N ASP A 595 -1.79 18.67 -9.04
CA ASP A 595 -3.02 19.46 -9.18
C ASP A 595 -4.16 18.59 -9.75
N LEU A 596 -3.85 17.71 -10.72
CA LEU A 596 -4.82 16.74 -11.26
C LEU A 596 -5.26 15.69 -10.23
N GLU A 597 -4.33 15.18 -9.40
CA GLU A 597 -4.69 14.27 -8.30
C GLU A 597 -5.62 14.94 -7.29
N GLU A 598 -5.39 16.21 -6.95
CA GLU A 598 -6.27 16.97 -6.04
C GLU A 598 -7.66 17.19 -6.65
N ILE A 599 -7.73 17.45 -7.96
CA ILE A 599 -8.99 17.55 -8.70
C ILE A 599 -9.76 16.23 -8.62
N MET A 600 -9.09 15.08 -8.79
CA MET A 600 -9.74 13.77 -8.67
C MET A 600 -10.28 13.51 -7.26
N ASP A 601 -9.58 13.98 -6.21
CA ASP A 601 -10.10 13.92 -4.84
C ASP A 601 -11.36 14.80 -4.69
N LYS A 602 -11.34 16.03 -5.23
CA LYS A 602 -12.53 16.90 -5.23
C LYS A 602 -13.71 16.30 -5.98
N ILE A 603 -13.49 15.57 -7.08
CA ILE A 603 -14.55 14.83 -7.78
C ILE A 603 -15.13 13.74 -6.87
N SER A 604 -14.29 12.99 -6.15
CA SER A 604 -14.79 11.96 -5.22
C SER A 604 -15.62 12.53 -4.07
N GLU A 605 -15.33 13.76 -3.64
CA GLU A 605 -16.09 14.48 -2.62
C GLU A 605 -17.28 15.27 -3.19
N ASN A 606 -17.59 15.12 -4.49
CA ASN A 606 -18.63 15.88 -5.20
C ASN A 606 -18.44 17.41 -5.13
N LYS A 607 -17.19 17.88 -5.08
CA LYS A 607 -16.79 19.29 -5.03
C LYS A 607 -16.36 19.86 -6.38
N GLU A 608 -16.14 19.01 -7.38
CA GLU A 608 -15.73 19.39 -8.73
C GLU A 608 -16.51 18.61 -9.79
N ASP A 609 -16.87 19.26 -10.91
CA ASP A 609 -17.60 18.61 -12.00
C ASP A 609 -16.63 17.84 -12.91
N TYR A 610 -16.73 16.51 -12.88
CA TYR A 610 -15.91 15.61 -13.68
C TYR A 610 -15.98 15.90 -15.18
N ARG A 611 -17.08 16.46 -15.70
CA ARG A 611 -17.25 16.75 -17.14
C ARG A 611 -16.33 17.87 -17.60
N LYS A 612 -16.26 18.96 -16.84
CA LYS A 612 -15.37 20.10 -17.12
C LYS A 612 -13.90 19.68 -17.06
N VAL A 613 -13.58 18.81 -16.10
CA VAL A 613 -12.24 18.25 -15.96
C VAL A 613 -11.87 17.41 -17.18
N LEU A 614 -12.77 16.54 -17.66
CA LEU A 614 -12.53 15.78 -18.89
C LEU A 614 -12.39 16.67 -20.12
N GLU A 615 -13.17 17.75 -20.23
CA GLU A 615 -13.05 18.71 -21.34
C GLU A 615 -11.67 19.36 -21.37
N SER A 616 -11.19 19.82 -20.22
CA SER A 616 -9.83 20.39 -20.09
C SER A 616 -8.74 19.37 -20.46
N ILE A 617 -8.85 18.12 -20.00
CA ILE A 617 -7.87 17.07 -20.32
C ILE A 617 -7.93 16.72 -21.81
N TYR A 618 -9.10 16.73 -22.42
CA TYR A 618 -9.26 16.47 -23.85
C TYR A 618 -8.57 17.54 -24.72
N GLU A 619 -8.77 18.81 -24.38
CA GLU A 619 -8.08 19.94 -25.04
C GLU A 619 -6.56 19.83 -24.91
N GLU A 620 -6.08 19.57 -23.68
CA GLU A 620 -4.66 19.34 -23.40
C GLU A 620 -4.08 18.19 -24.24
N THR A 621 -4.85 17.09 -24.36
CA THR A 621 -4.44 15.93 -25.15
C THR A 621 -4.32 16.26 -26.63
N ASN A 622 -5.26 17.03 -27.19
CA ASN A 622 -5.19 17.47 -28.58
C ASN A 622 -3.96 18.36 -28.82
N MET A 623 -3.65 19.29 -27.91
CA MET A 623 -2.42 20.10 -27.98
C MET A 623 -1.16 19.23 -27.99
N ILE A 624 -1.11 18.19 -27.15
CA ILE A 624 0.02 17.24 -27.13
C ILE A 624 0.15 16.51 -28.46
N ILE A 625 -0.95 16.02 -29.02
CA ILE A 625 -0.97 15.29 -30.30
C ILE A 625 -0.50 16.21 -31.44
N GLU A 626 -0.99 17.45 -31.50
CA GLU A 626 -0.57 18.44 -32.51
C GLU A 626 0.91 18.76 -32.41
N LYS A 627 1.40 19.07 -31.19
CA LYS A 627 2.81 19.33 -30.95
C LYS A 627 3.68 18.12 -31.33
N GLY A 628 3.23 16.91 -31.01
CA GLY A 628 3.89 15.66 -31.36
C GLY A 628 4.03 15.40 -32.87
N LYS A 629 3.09 15.86 -33.70
CA LYS A 629 3.18 15.76 -35.17
C LYS A 629 4.32 16.61 -35.74
N ASN A 630 4.62 17.74 -35.10
CA ASN A 630 5.63 18.70 -35.56
C ASN A 630 7.05 18.35 -35.12
N ILE A 631 7.22 17.37 -34.24
CA ILE A 631 8.53 16.93 -33.76
C ILE A 631 9.07 15.84 -34.68
N GLN A 632 10.09 16.17 -35.48
CA GLN A 632 10.89 15.21 -36.23
C GLN A 632 12.25 15.05 -35.57
N LYS A 633 12.84 13.87 -35.74
CA LYS A 633 14.20 13.60 -35.29
C LYS A 633 15.16 14.21 -36.31
N GLU A 634 15.95 15.19 -35.89
CA GLU A 634 17.08 15.72 -36.68
C GLU A 634 18.10 14.62 -37.00
#